data_AF-A0A914A757-F1
#
_entry.id   AF-A0A914A757-F1
#
_cell.length_a   1.000
_cell.length_b   1.000
_cell.length_c   1.000
_cell.angle_alpha   90.00
_cell.angle_beta   90.00
_cell.angle_gamma   90.00
#
_symmetry.space_group_name_H-M   'P 1'
#
loop_
_entity.id
_entity.type
_entity.pdbx_description
1 polymer ?
#
loop_
_entity_poly.entity_id
_entity_poly.type
_entity_poly.pdbx_seq_one_letter_code
_entity_poly.pdbx_strand_id
1 'polypeptide(L)'
;MFIADPNLAKLIHFQGYATELLPITVAGIPSMHICLDFIPELLSQPQTDKQIFAVELVSHLCLQFALPKSLSVARLAINVMSTLLTVLPSESLCQFFLPTLPSLVRICQAFPPMYEDVTSLLTQIGRMCVSRLAAVNTPMYRELDNSSLGLFISKGAQPRPEELNLRNSDRVLHKAVENTFRDIVKFAVINKKVF
;
A
#
# COMPACT_ATOMS: atom_id res chain seq x y z
N MET A 1 30.12 -10.80 5.32
CA MET A 1 29.17 -11.81 5.84
C MET A 1 28.14 -12.21 4.78
N PHE A 2 27.29 -11.32 4.25
CA PHE A 2 26.27 -11.69 3.25
C PHE A 2 26.80 -12.17 1.89
N ILE A 3 28.00 -11.76 1.49
CA ILE A 3 28.65 -12.32 0.29
C ILE A 3 29.16 -13.74 0.54
N ALA A 4 29.54 -14.07 1.79
CA ALA A 4 30.06 -15.38 2.15
C ALA A 4 28.95 -16.41 2.32
N ASP A 5 27.76 -15.99 2.78
CA ASP A 5 26.57 -16.83 2.84
C ASP A 5 25.29 -16.03 2.49
N PRO A 6 24.83 -16.11 1.23
CA PRO A 6 23.59 -15.47 0.79
C PRO A 6 22.33 -16.01 1.49
N ASN A 7 22.37 -17.25 1.99
CA ASN A 7 21.22 -17.84 2.68
C ASN A 7 20.96 -17.17 4.02
N LEU A 8 22.02 -16.71 4.70
CA LEU A 8 21.88 -15.95 5.93
C LEU A 8 21.17 -14.61 5.69
N ALA A 9 21.49 -13.93 4.59
CA ALA A 9 20.79 -12.70 4.21
C ALA A 9 19.31 -12.98 3.95
N LYS A 10 19.00 -14.06 3.22
CA LYS A 10 17.62 -14.49 2.99
C LYS A 10 16.90 -14.78 4.31
N LEU A 11 17.50 -15.56 5.21
CA LEU A 11 16.90 -15.91 6.50
C LEU A 11 16.54 -14.68 7.33
N ILE A 12 17.45 -13.71 7.45
CA ILE A 12 17.22 -12.48 8.23
C ILE A 12 16.06 -11.67 7.65
N HIS A 13 15.98 -11.53 6.33
CA HIS A 13 14.89 -10.79 5.68
C HIS A 13 13.56 -11.55 5.72
N PHE A 14 13.58 -12.88 5.73
CA PHE A 14 12.39 -13.70 5.97
C PHE A 14 11.94 -13.67 7.43
N GLN A 15 12.85 -13.51 8.40
CA GLN A 15 12.50 -13.25 9.80
C GLN A 15 11.94 -11.84 9.98
N GLY A 16 12.40 -10.88 9.19
CA GLY A 16 11.99 -9.49 9.26
C GLY A 16 12.64 -8.76 10.45
N TYR A 17 12.71 -7.44 10.34
CA TYR A 17 13.22 -6.55 11.37
C TYR A 17 12.53 -5.19 11.26
N ALA A 18 12.74 -4.32 12.25
CA ALA A 18 12.14 -2.99 12.31
C ALA A 18 12.44 -2.19 11.03
N THR A 19 11.41 -1.64 10.40
CA THR A 19 11.50 -1.08 9.04
C THR A 19 12.30 0.22 9.00
N GLU A 20 12.46 0.87 10.15
CA GLU A 20 13.35 2.02 10.37
C GLU A 20 14.82 1.69 10.11
N LEU A 21 15.21 0.41 10.18
CA LEU A 21 16.56 -0.04 9.89
C LEU A 21 16.81 -0.22 8.38
N LEU A 22 15.77 -0.39 7.56
CA LEU A 22 15.90 -0.59 6.11
C LEU A 22 16.73 0.50 5.40
N PRO A 23 16.50 1.81 5.59
CA PRO A 23 17.31 2.83 4.93
C PRO A 23 18.79 2.75 5.33
N ILE A 24 19.08 2.36 6.57
CA ILE A 24 20.45 2.24 7.09
C ILE A 24 21.12 0.97 6.54
N THR A 25 20.44 -0.17 6.57
CA THR A 25 20.99 -1.45 6.11
C THR A 25 21.20 -1.45 4.60
N VAL A 26 20.23 -0.95 3.82
CA VAL A 26 20.30 -0.88 2.36
C VAL A 26 21.42 0.05 1.89
N ALA A 27 21.58 1.22 2.52
CA ALA A 27 22.65 2.15 2.17
C ALA A 27 24.04 1.70 2.69
N GLY A 28 24.08 1.08 3.87
CA GLY A 28 25.33 0.72 4.55
C GLY A 28 25.95 -0.61 4.10
N ILE A 29 25.19 -1.49 3.45
CA ILE A 29 25.65 -2.82 3.04
C ILE A 29 25.66 -2.91 1.50
N PRO A 30 26.84 -2.82 0.84
CA PRO A 30 26.92 -2.75 -0.63
C PRO A 30 26.33 -3.95 -1.37
N SER A 31 26.32 -5.13 -0.73
CA SER A 31 25.80 -6.36 -1.32
C SER A 31 24.29 -6.53 -1.18
N MET A 32 23.54 -5.54 -0.72
CA MET A 32 22.08 -5.67 -0.49
C MET A 32 21.26 -5.89 -1.76
N HIS A 33 21.81 -5.59 -2.94
CA HIS A 33 21.16 -5.87 -4.22
C HIS A 33 20.90 -7.39 -4.43
N ILE A 34 21.61 -8.29 -3.74
CA ILE A 34 21.33 -9.74 -3.79
C ILE A 34 19.94 -10.07 -3.24
N CYS A 35 19.36 -9.21 -2.40
CA CYS A 35 18.02 -9.43 -1.85
C CYS A 35 16.94 -9.42 -2.94
N LEU A 36 17.20 -8.81 -4.10
CA LEU A 36 16.30 -8.84 -5.25
C LEU A 36 15.99 -10.25 -5.74
N ASP A 37 16.88 -11.23 -5.49
CA ASP A 37 16.69 -12.63 -5.92
C ASP A 37 15.57 -13.35 -5.15
N PHE A 38 15.41 -13.09 -3.86
CA PHE A 38 14.43 -13.77 -3.02
C PHE A 38 13.17 -12.93 -2.74
N ILE A 39 13.12 -11.67 -3.18
CA ILE A 39 11.94 -10.82 -2.99
C ILE A 39 10.66 -11.45 -3.56
N PRO A 40 10.63 -12.06 -4.77
CA PRO A 40 9.42 -12.70 -5.27
C PRO A 40 8.86 -13.76 -4.30
N GLU A 41 9.75 -14.53 -3.68
CA GLU A 41 9.40 -15.55 -2.69
C GLU A 41 8.91 -14.91 -1.37
N LEU A 42 9.51 -13.79 -0.96
CA LEU A 42 9.08 -13.04 0.23
C LEU A 42 7.70 -12.38 0.03
N LEU A 43 7.42 -11.86 -1.17
CA LEU A 43 6.11 -11.32 -1.54
C LEU A 43 5.03 -12.41 -1.58
N SER A 44 5.39 -13.65 -1.90
CA SER A 44 4.47 -14.78 -1.91
C SER A 44 4.15 -15.36 -0.52
N GLN A 45 4.76 -14.83 0.54
CA GLN A 45 4.44 -15.27 1.90
C GLN A 45 2.97 -14.94 2.23
N PRO A 46 2.24 -15.83 2.91
CA PRO A 46 0.83 -15.61 3.24
C PRO A 46 0.63 -14.56 4.36
N GLN A 47 1.68 -14.27 5.14
CA GLN A 47 1.59 -13.30 6.23
C GLN A 47 1.71 -11.87 5.72
N THR A 48 0.70 -11.05 6.02
CA THR A 48 0.64 -9.63 5.63
C THR A 48 1.89 -8.85 6.05
N ASP A 49 2.42 -9.08 7.26
CA ASP A 49 3.62 -8.39 7.74
C ASP A 49 4.86 -8.67 6.89
N LYS A 50 4.98 -9.89 6.35
CA LYS A 50 6.08 -10.25 5.44
C LYS A 50 5.92 -9.57 4.08
N GLN A 51 4.69 -9.47 3.59
CA GLN A 51 4.39 -8.77 2.35
C GLN A 51 4.64 -7.27 2.48
N ILE A 52 4.24 -6.64 3.59
CA ILE A 52 4.52 -5.23 3.90
C ILE A 52 6.03 -5.00 3.93
N PHE A 53 6.76 -5.80 4.71
CA PHE A 53 8.21 -5.72 4.80
C PHE A 53 8.89 -5.88 3.43
N ALA A 54 8.41 -6.82 2.59
CA ALA A 54 8.92 -7.02 1.25
C ALA A 54 8.73 -5.77 0.37
N VAL A 55 7.55 -5.15 0.41
CA VAL A 55 7.25 -3.93 -0.36
C VAL A 55 8.14 -2.77 0.10
N GLU A 56 8.34 -2.61 1.41
CA GLU A 56 9.26 -1.59 1.94
C GLU A 56 10.71 -1.84 1.52
N LEU A 57 11.20 -3.07 1.67
CA LEU A 57 12.54 -3.48 1.25
C LEU A 57 12.76 -3.23 -0.24
N VAL A 58 11.82 -3.62 -1.10
CA VAL A 58 11.86 -3.34 -2.54
C VAL A 58 12.02 -1.85 -2.79
N SER A 59 11.23 -1.02 -2.12
CA SER A 59 11.25 0.43 -2.34
C SER A 59 12.60 1.07 -2.01
N HIS A 60 13.25 0.61 -0.93
CA HIS A 60 14.59 1.06 -0.55
C HIS A 60 15.66 0.54 -1.51
N LEU A 61 15.58 -0.72 -1.92
CA LEU A 61 16.50 -1.29 -2.91
C LEU A 61 16.39 -0.58 -4.25
N CYS A 62 15.19 -0.19 -4.68
CA CYS A 62 14.98 0.54 -5.93
C CYS A 62 15.64 1.93 -5.91
N LEU A 63 15.53 2.65 -4.80
CA LEU A 63 16.21 3.94 -4.62
C LEU A 63 17.73 3.81 -4.64
N GLN A 64 18.27 2.77 -3.99
CA GLN A 64 19.71 2.59 -3.86
C GLN A 64 20.35 1.97 -5.12
N PHE A 65 19.64 1.07 -5.78
CA PHE A 65 20.14 0.25 -6.89
C PHE A 65 19.18 0.33 -8.07
N ALA A 66 19.24 1.42 -8.86
CA ALA A 66 18.39 1.60 -10.04
C ALA A 66 18.85 0.72 -11.22
N LEU A 67 18.52 -0.57 -11.17
CA LEU A 67 18.89 -1.60 -12.14
C LEU A 67 17.65 -2.11 -12.91
N PRO A 68 17.81 -2.66 -14.14
CA PRO A 68 16.69 -3.30 -14.85
C PRO A 68 16.02 -4.41 -14.03
N LYS A 69 16.80 -5.19 -13.29
CA LYS A 69 16.29 -6.25 -12.39
C LYS A 69 15.40 -5.68 -11.29
N SER A 70 15.82 -4.61 -10.62
CA SER A 70 15.01 -3.97 -9.58
C SER A 70 13.73 -3.34 -10.13
N LEU A 71 13.74 -2.83 -11.37
CA LEU A 71 12.51 -2.35 -12.04
C LEU A 71 11.51 -3.51 -12.25
N SER A 72 11.98 -4.67 -12.73
CA SER A 72 11.14 -5.86 -12.89
C SER A 72 10.54 -6.31 -11.55
N VAL A 73 11.34 -6.29 -10.49
CA VAL A 73 10.89 -6.64 -9.13
C VAL A 73 9.91 -5.61 -8.56
N ALA A 74 10.12 -4.31 -8.79
CA ALA A 74 9.18 -3.26 -8.42
C ALA A 74 7.83 -3.47 -9.11
N ARG A 75 7.83 -3.73 -10.43
CA ARG A 75 6.61 -4.04 -11.19
C ARG A 75 5.87 -5.24 -10.62
N LEU A 76 6.60 -6.31 -10.26
CA LEU A 76 6.01 -7.46 -9.57
C LEU A 76 5.37 -7.06 -8.24
N ALA A 77 6.05 -6.26 -7.41
CA ALA A 77 5.50 -5.78 -6.14
C ALA A 77 4.20 -4.98 -6.35
N ILE A 78 4.14 -4.08 -7.33
CA ILE A 78 2.91 -3.33 -7.67
C ILE A 78 1.78 -4.25 -8.13
N ASN A 79 2.09 -5.28 -8.93
CA ASN A 79 1.11 -6.27 -9.35
C ASN A 79 0.58 -7.09 -8.16
N VAL A 80 1.45 -7.50 -7.25
CA VAL A 80 1.06 -8.19 -6.01
C VAL A 80 0.16 -7.30 -5.16
N MET A 81 0.53 -6.03 -4.95
CA MET A 81 -0.31 -5.07 -4.22
C MET A 81 -1.68 -4.89 -4.88
N SER A 82 -1.74 -4.83 -6.21
CA SER A 82 -3.00 -4.73 -6.96
C SER A 82 -3.87 -5.97 -6.78
N THR A 83 -3.28 -7.16 -6.80
CA THR A 83 -4.00 -8.41 -6.48
C THR A 83 -4.50 -8.40 -5.04
N LEU A 84 -3.66 -8.01 -4.07
CA LEU A 84 -4.02 -7.94 -2.65
C LEU A 84 -5.18 -6.97 -2.39
N LEU A 85 -5.28 -5.86 -3.15
CA LEU A 85 -6.43 -4.96 -3.09
C LEU A 85 -7.76 -5.68 -3.37
N THR A 86 -7.75 -6.68 -4.26
CA THR A 86 -8.95 -7.42 -4.67
C THR A 86 -9.29 -8.60 -3.77
N VAL A 87 -8.29 -9.20 -3.11
CA VAL A 87 -8.48 -10.44 -2.32
C VAL A 87 -8.50 -10.22 -0.81
N LEU A 88 -7.90 -9.15 -0.30
CA LEU A 88 -7.85 -8.89 1.13
C LEU A 88 -9.23 -8.42 1.66
N PRO A 89 -9.64 -8.90 2.86
CA PRO A 89 -10.80 -8.38 3.56
C PRO A 89 -10.73 -6.86 3.79
N SER A 90 -11.90 -6.22 3.86
CA SER A 90 -12.02 -4.77 4.04
C SER A 90 -11.23 -4.22 5.24
N GLU A 91 -11.22 -4.97 6.34
CA GLU A 91 -10.57 -4.64 7.60
C GLU A 91 -9.03 -4.69 7.57
N SER A 92 -8.43 -5.56 6.73
CA SER A 92 -6.98 -5.73 6.66
C SER A 92 -6.33 -4.84 5.60
N LEU A 93 -7.12 -4.26 4.69
CA LEU A 93 -6.61 -3.38 3.63
C LEU A 93 -5.92 -2.13 4.19
N CYS A 94 -6.47 -1.48 5.22
CA CYS A 94 -5.78 -0.33 5.80
C CYS A 94 -4.48 -0.74 6.51
N GLN A 95 -4.47 -1.90 7.17
CA GLN A 95 -3.26 -2.43 7.82
C GLN A 95 -2.15 -2.70 6.80
N PHE A 96 -2.50 -3.15 5.59
CA PHE A 96 -1.54 -3.39 4.51
C PHE A 96 -1.13 -2.10 3.76
N PHE A 97 -2.10 -1.31 3.32
CA PHE A 97 -1.84 -0.18 2.42
C PHE A 97 -1.24 1.03 3.13
N LEU A 98 -1.67 1.34 4.36
CA LEU A 98 -1.18 2.51 5.08
C LEU A 98 0.36 2.54 5.24
N PRO A 99 1.02 1.46 5.70
CA PRO A 99 2.49 1.43 5.79
C PRO A 99 3.19 1.32 4.42
N THR A 100 2.52 0.80 3.38
CA THR A 100 3.14 0.57 2.06
C THR A 100 2.99 1.74 1.09
N LEU A 101 2.11 2.70 1.35
CA LEU A 101 1.95 3.91 0.51
C LEU A 101 3.25 4.72 0.33
N PRO A 102 4.08 4.96 1.36
CA PRO A 102 5.38 5.63 1.17
C PRO A 102 6.33 4.86 0.22
N SER A 103 6.24 3.53 0.18
CA SER A 103 7.03 2.69 -0.73
C SER A 103 6.71 2.99 -2.19
N LEU A 104 5.45 3.30 -2.52
CA LEU A 104 5.04 3.70 -3.87
C LEU A 104 5.72 5.00 -4.31
N VAL A 105 5.84 5.98 -3.40
CA VAL A 105 6.56 7.23 -3.68
C VAL A 105 8.01 6.91 -4.02
N ARG A 106 8.70 6.12 -3.19
CA ARG A 106 10.11 5.74 -3.40
C ARG A 106 10.32 4.98 -4.71
N ILE A 107 9.41 4.07 -5.08
CA ILE A 107 9.46 3.35 -6.35
C ILE A 107 9.33 4.32 -7.53
N CYS A 108 8.35 5.23 -7.49
CA CYS A 108 8.19 6.27 -8.51
C CYS A 108 9.41 7.20 -8.61
N GLN A 109 10.05 7.49 -7.48
CA GLN A 109 11.28 8.29 -7.44
C GLN A 109 12.45 7.60 -8.13
N ALA A 110 12.59 6.28 -7.94
CA ALA A 110 13.61 5.48 -8.60
C ALA A 110 13.31 5.25 -10.08
N PHE A 111 12.04 5.03 -10.43
CA PHE A 111 11.60 4.59 -11.75
C PHE A 111 10.40 5.40 -12.27
N PRO A 112 10.66 6.49 -13.03
CA PRO A 112 9.61 7.23 -13.73
C PRO A 112 8.66 6.39 -14.60
N PRO A 113 9.10 5.29 -15.25
CA PRO A 113 8.18 4.41 -15.99
C PRO A 113 7.09 3.74 -15.14
N MET A 114 7.16 3.82 -13.81
CA MET A 114 6.16 3.23 -12.91
C MET A 114 5.00 4.16 -12.57
N TYR A 115 5.03 5.43 -12.99
CA TYR A 115 3.98 6.38 -12.62
C TYR A 115 2.57 5.92 -13.03
N GLU A 116 2.40 5.36 -14.23
CA GLU A 116 1.08 4.93 -14.71
C GLU A 116 0.50 3.80 -13.86
N ASP A 117 1.29 2.75 -13.61
CA ASP A 117 0.86 1.60 -12.82
C ASP A 117 0.55 2.01 -11.36
N VAL A 118 1.41 2.84 -10.76
CA VAL A 118 1.23 3.31 -9.38
C VAL A 118 0.02 4.23 -9.24
N THR A 119 -0.18 5.16 -10.18
CA THR A 119 -1.35 6.06 -10.14
C THR A 119 -2.66 5.32 -10.40
N SER A 120 -2.65 4.28 -11.25
CA SER A 120 -3.77 3.36 -11.42
C SER A 120 -4.12 2.65 -10.12
N LEU A 121 -3.13 2.05 -9.44
CA LEU A 121 -3.32 1.41 -8.14
C LEU A 121 -3.87 2.38 -7.08
N LEU A 122 -3.26 3.56 -6.94
CA LEU A 122 -3.73 4.59 -6.00
C LEU A 122 -5.17 5.04 -6.29
N THR A 123 -5.53 5.15 -7.57
CA THR A 123 -6.90 5.48 -7.99
C THR A 123 -7.88 4.38 -7.58
N GLN A 124 -7.51 3.11 -7.74
CA GLN A 124 -8.35 1.98 -7.32
C GLN A 124 -8.57 1.96 -5.80
N ILE A 125 -7.50 2.17 -5.01
CA ILE A 125 -7.59 2.28 -3.55
C ILE A 125 -8.51 3.45 -3.16
N GLY A 126 -8.31 4.62 -3.78
CA GLY A 126 -9.12 5.81 -3.51
C GLY A 126 -10.60 5.61 -3.81
N ARG A 127 -10.94 5.04 -4.98
CA ARG A 127 -12.33 4.72 -5.37
C ARG A 127 -12.97 3.73 -4.41
N MET A 128 -12.24 2.70 -3.99
CA MET A 128 -12.71 1.74 -3.01
C MET A 128 -13.06 2.42 -1.68
N CYS A 129 -12.18 3.27 -1.14
CA CYS A 129 -12.46 3.99 0.11
C CYS A 129 -13.71 4.87 -0.02
N VAL A 130 -13.85 5.63 -1.12
CA VAL A 130 -15.04 6.47 -1.36
C VAL A 130 -16.31 5.63 -1.44
N SER A 131 -16.28 4.51 -2.16
CA SER A 131 -17.42 3.60 -2.29
C SER A 131 -17.88 3.06 -0.94
N ARG A 132 -16.95 2.66 -0.07
CA ARG A 132 -17.25 2.16 1.27
C ARG A 132 -17.84 3.23 2.18
N LEU A 133 -17.25 4.44 2.14
CA LEU A 133 -17.75 5.57 2.90
C LEU A 133 -19.17 5.99 2.48
N ALA A 134 -19.50 5.87 1.18
CA ALA A 134 -20.82 6.16 0.66
C ALA A 134 -21.87 5.10 1.05
N ALA A 135 -21.50 3.81 1.04
CA ALA A 135 -22.38 2.71 1.43
C ALA A 135 -22.89 2.86 2.87
N VAL A 136 -22.02 3.29 3.78
CA VAL A 136 -22.37 3.51 5.19
C VAL A 136 -23.29 4.74 5.39
N ASN A 137 -23.21 5.75 4.51
CA ASN A 137 -24.02 6.96 4.61
C ASN A 137 -25.43 6.81 4.01
N THR A 138 -25.75 5.68 3.37
CA THR A 138 -27.09 5.45 2.80
C THR A 138 -28.00 4.88 3.90
N PRO A 139 -29.01 5.61 4.40
CA PRO A 139 -29.99 5.02 5.30
C PRO A 139 -30.76 3.96 4.52
N MET A 140 -30.61 2.71 4.94
CA MET A 140 -31.34 1.54 4.45
C MET A 140 -32.81 1.61 4.91
N TYR A 141 -33.59 2.51 4.33
CA TYR A 141 -35.06 2.45 4.23
C TYR A 141 -35.49 3.29 3.04
N ARG A 142 -35.47 2.68 1.86
CA ARG A 142 -36.18 3.17 0.67
C ARG A 142 -36.95 2.01 0.06
N GLU A 143 -37.77 1.36 0.87
CA GLU A 143 -38.90 0.59 0.37
C GLU A 143 -40.07 1.55 0.19
N LEU A 144 -40.64 1.52 -1.01
CA LEU A 144 -41.84 2.25 -1.36
C LEU A 144 -43.01 1.70 -0.55
N ASP A 145 -43.76 2.56 0.14
CA ASP A 145 -45.21 2.48 0.04
C ASP A 145 -45.90 3.81 0.29
N ASN A 146 -46.93 4.04 -0.50
CA ASN A 146 -47.78 5.22 -0.53
C ASN A 146 -48.61 5.36 0.76
N SER A 147 -48.94 6.62 1.10
CA SER A 147 -50.07 7.00 1.93
C SER A 147 -49.99 6.68 3.42
N SER A 148 -49.48 7.61 4.23
CA SER A 148 -50.23 8.19 5.37
C SER A 148 -49.35 9.11 6.23
N LEU A 149 -49.94 10.25 6.60
CA LEU A 149 -49.44 11.22 7.57
C LEU A 149 -49.31 10.53 8.94
N GLY A 150 -48.10 10.41 9.48
CA GLY A 150 -47.87 9.78 10.79
C GLY A 150 -46.55 10.24 11.42
N LEU A 151 -46.68 11.08 12.45
CA LEU A 151 -45.63 11.51 13.36
C LEU A 151 -44.79 10.31 13.86
N PHE A 152 -43.54 10.16 13.41
CA PHE A 152 -42.53 9.42 14.17
C PHE A 152 -41.15 10.06 14.00
N ILE A 153 -40.71 10.74 15.06
CA ILE A 153 -39.30 11.02 15.31
C ILE A 153 -38.63 9.65 15.52
N SER A 154 -38.01 9.11 14.48
CA SER A 154 -37.18 7.91 14.62
C SER A 154 -35.79 8.31 15.09
N LYS A 155 -35.45 7.85 16.31
CA LYS A 155 -34.10 7.92 16.88
C LYS A 155 -33.12 7.33 15.86
N GLY A 156 -32.09 8.10 15.50
CA GLY A 156 -31.01 7.64 14.65
C GLY A 156 -30.45 6.31 15.16
N ALA A 157 -30.47 5.29 14.30
CA ALA A 157 -29.77 4.04 14.55
C ALA A 157 -28.29 4.39 14.78
N GLN A 158 -27.80 4.18 16.00
CA GLN A 158 -26.37 4.33 16.27
C GLN A 158 -25.61 3.25 15.49
N PRO A 159 -24.61 3.63 14.68
CA PRO A 159 -23.78 2.66 13.97
C PRO A 159 -23.03 1.78 14.97
N ARG A 160 -22.84 0.49 14.64
CA ARG A 160 -22.13 -0.44 15.52
C ARG A 160 -20.68 0.03 15.71
N PRO A 161 -20.04 -0.21 16.88
CA PRO A 161 -18.65 0.21 17.14
C PRO A 161 -17.64 -0.25 16.07
N GLU A 162 -17.85 -1.45 15.51
CA GLU A 162 -17.01 -2.02 14.44
C GLU A 162 -17.13 -1.26 13.12
N GLU A 163 -18.35 -0.83 12.75
CA GLU A 163 -18.62 -0.04 11.54
C GLU A 163 -17.98 1.36 11.63
N LEU A 164 -17.98 1.96 12.84
CA LEU A 164 -17.30 3.23 13.13
C LEU A 164 -15.78 3.13 12.97
N ASN A 165 -15.17 2.04 13.45
CA ASN A 165 -13.73 1.80 13.32
C ASN A 165 -13.32 1.60 11.86
N LEU A 166 -14.07 0.79 11.10
CA LEU A 166 -13.80 0.59 9.68
C LEU A 166 -13.95 1.89 8.88
N ARG A 167 -14.99 2.69 9.18
CA ARG A 167 -15.19 4.00 8.56
C ARG A 167 -14.03 4.96 8.83
N ASN A 168 -13.52 4.99 10.06
CA ASN A 168 -12.36 5.81 10.40
C ASN A 168 -11.11 5.34 9.65
N SER A 169 -10.92 4.03 9.55
CA SER A 169 -9.85 3.39 8.80
C SER A 169 -9.87 3.79 7.31
N ASP A 170 -11.03 3.68 6.64
CA ASP A 170 -11.19 4.08 5.24
C ASP A 170 -10.95 5.58 5.01
N ARG A 171 -11.34 6.44 5.96
CA ARG A 171 -11.06 7.90 5.89
C ARG A 171 -9.56 8.18 6.00
N VAL A 172 -8.87 7.52 6.94
CA VAL A 172 -7.42 7.66 7.12
C VAL A 172 -6.69 7.19 5.87
N LEU A 173 -7.05 6.01 5.35
CA LEU A 173 -6.45 5.47 4.13
C LEU A 173 -6.70 6.38 2.92
N HIS A 174 -7.93 6.86 2.73
CA HIS A 174 -8.25 7.79 1.64
C HIS A 174 -7.39 9.06 1.73
N LYS A 175 -7.24 9.62 2.94
CA LYS A 175 -6.40 10.80 3.14
C LYS A 175 -4.92 10.52 2.85
N ALA A 176 -4.44 9.34 3.25
CA ALA A 176 -3.08 8.91 2.96
C ALA A 176 -2.84 8.79 1.45
N VAL A 177 -3.78 8.22 0.69
CA VAL A 177 -3.73 8.13 -0.78
C VAL A 177 -3.62 9.52 -1.43
N GLU A 178 -4.44 10.49 -1.00
CA GLU A 178 -4.34 11.87 -1.49
C GLU A 178 -2.95 12.49 -1.24
N ASN A 179 -2.38 12.24 -0.07
CA ASN A 179 -1.04 12.71 0.28
C ASN A 179 0.02 12.02 -0.58
N THR A 180 -0.11 10.71 -0.83
CA THR A 180 0.80 9.96 -1.71
C THR A 180 0.78 10.50 -3.13
N PHE A 181 -0.41 10.77 -3.70
CA PHE A 181 -0.52 11.43 -5.00
C PHE A 181 0.20 12.78 -5.01
N ARG A 182 -0.05 13.60 -3.99
CA ARG A 182 0.59 14.92 -3.86
C ARG A 182 2.11 14.81 -3.84
N ASP A 183 2.66 13.86 -3.11
CA ASP A 183 4.11 13.68 -2.98
C ASP A 183 4.74 13.15 -4.28
N ILE A 184 4.06 12.25 -4.99
CA ILE A 184 4.46 11.79 -6.33
C ILE A 184 4.49 12.97 -7.31
N VAL A 185 3.42 13.78 -7.36
CA VAL A 185 3.33 14.93 -8.26
C VAL A 185 4.40 15.98 -7.92
N LYS A 186 4.57 16.33 -6.64
CA LYS A 186 5.61 17.26 -6.20
C LYS A 186 6.99 16.80 -6.67
N PHE A 187 7.31 15.51 -6.48
CA PHE A 187 8.58 14.97 -6.92
C PHE A 187 8.73 15.03 -8.44
N ALA A 188 7.72 14.59 -9.20
CA ALA A 188 7.74 14.58 -10.65
C ALA A 188 7.92 15.97 -11.26
N VAL A 189 7.36 17.01 -10.63
CA VAL A 189 7.48 18.41 -11.10
C VAL A 189 8.82 19.04 -10.72
N ILE A 190 9.35 18.74 -9.54
CA ILE A 190 10.59 19.35 -9.03
C ILE A 190 11.83 18.70 -9.64
N ASN A 191 11.80 17.39 -9.89
CA ASN A 191 12.99 16.65 -10.25
C ASN A 191 13.25 16.66 -11.76
N LYS A 192 14.08 17.60 -12.21
CA LYS A 192 14.55 17.75 -13.60
C LYS A 192 15.51 16.66 -14.09
N LYS A 193 15.73 15.55 -13.35
CA LYS A 193 16.65 14.48 -13.73
C LYS A 193 16.19 13.60 -14.91
N VAL A 194 15.17 14.01 -15.65
CA VAL A 194 14.65 13.26 -16.80
C VAL A 194 14.61 14.16 -18.03
N PHE A 195 15.79 14.50 -18.54
CA PHE A 195 16.13 14.50 -19.97
C PHE A 195 17.62 14.14 -20.09
#